data_AF-A0A068UTF0-F1
#
_entry.id   AF-A0A068UTF0-F1
#
_cell.length_a   1.000
_cell.length_b   1.000
_cell.length_c   1.000
_cell.angle_alpha   90.00
_cell.angle_beta   90.00
_cell.angle_gamma   90.00
#
_symmetry.space_group_name_H-M   'P 1'
#
loop_
_entity.id
_entity.type
_entity.pdbx_description
1 polymer ?
#
loop_
_entity_poly.entity_id
_entity_poly.type
_entity_poly.pdbx_seq_one_letter_code
_entity_poly.pdbx_strand_id
1 'polypeptide(L)'
;MIRTGKGIVARHWTGEILRAKGVVERKKGEVLMEETLTIRLVLQMVCEAGWRKIAILSDCRMTTDYIKGNNVQDGILATILEDIEDLILDFDYCTISWVPRMCDVNHEKNFLIVHPNILVSGTRVAASFSCSRRTILDERLKSNAYATAALDGTLLYQIFQAGLISESLSREFLEQYTTIVFQKNLDTFYACGGRNFYCYIDICNFYCYIAFL
;
A
#
# COMPACT_ATOMS: atom_id res chain seq x y z
N MET A 1 -15.81 -20.99 6.93
CA MET A 1 -16.49 -20.37 8.10
C MET A 1 -16.69 -18.90 7.77
N ILE A 2 -17.92 -18.44 7.61
CA ILE A 2 -18.21 -17.03 7.24
C ILE A 2 -18.06 -16.18 8.51
N ARG A 3 -17.33 -15.06 8.43
CA ARG A 3 -17.15 -14.09 9.51
C ARG A 3 -17.77 -12.76 9.08
N THR A 4 -18.52 -12.12 9.95
CA THR A 4 -18.95 -10.72 9.77
C THR A 4 -18.06 -9.82 10.62
N GLY A 5 -17.64 -8.70 10.06
CA GLY A 5 -16.81 -7.71 10.74
C GLY A 5 -17.45 -6.33 10.62
N LYS A 6 -17.54 -5.62 11.73
CA LYS A 6 -18.07 -4.26 11.85
C LYS A 6 -16.93 -3.34 12.25
N GLY A 7 -16.80 -2.21 11.58
CA GLY A 7 -15.81 -1.18 11.88
C GLY A 7 -16.50 0.14 12.18
N ILE A 8 -16.26 0.69 13.37
CA ILE A 8 -16.78 1.98 13.80
C ILE A 8 -15.60 2.88 14.13
N VAL A 9 -15.65 4.13 13.64
CA VAL A 9 -14.67 5.17 13.95
C VAL A 9 -15.41 6.44 14.35
N ALA A 10 -15.12 6.95 15.54
CA ALA A 10 -15.59 8.23 16.02
C ALA A 10 -14.49 9.29 15.89
N ARG A 11 -14.86 10.45 15.35
CA ARG A 11 -13.95 11.57 15.12
C ARG A 11 -14.49 12.85 15.74
N HIS A 12 -13.58 13.71 16.17
CA HIS A 12 -13.88 15.09 16.49
C HIS A 12 -14.13 15.88 15.19
N TRP A 13 -14.82 17.02 15.27
CA TRP A 13 -15.11 17.85 14.10
C TRP A 13 -13.85 18.42 13.42
N THR A 14 -12.71 18.46 14.14
CA THR A 14 -11.39 18.82 13.60
C THR A 14 -10.73 17.69 12.79
N GLY A 15 -11.32 16.49 12.77
CA GLY A 15 -10.80 15.32 12.04
C GLY A 15 -9.98 14.33 12.88
N GLU A 16 -9.66 14.68 14.13
CA GLU A 16 -8.97 13.81 15.09
C GLU A 16 -9.81 12.57 15.44
N ILE A 17 -9.18 11.39 15.53
CA ILE A 17 -9.87 10.15 15.91
C ILE A 17 -9.98 10.10 17.43
N LEU A 18 -11.22 10.09 17.93
CA LEU A 18 -11.51 10.01 19.37
C LEU A 18 -11.62 8.55 19.85
N ARG A 19 -12.20 7.68 19.03
CA ARG A 19 -12.41 6.26 19.36
C ARG A 19 -12.56 5.42 18.10
N ALA A 20 -12.15 4.15 18.16
CA ALA A 20 -12.46 3.15 17.15
C ALA A 20 -12.88 1.84 17.82
N LYS A 21 -13.85 1.15 17.22
CA LYS A 21 -14.33 -0.15 17.69
C LYS A 21 -14.46 -1.10 16.52
N GLY A 22 -13.77 -2.24 16.61
CA GLY A 22 -13.91 -3.35 15.68
C GLY A 22 -14.65 -4.48 16.36
N VAL A 23 -15.72 -4.99 15.74
CA VAL A 23 -16.47 -6.14 16.26
C VAL A 23 -16.46 -7.24 15.22
N VAL A 24 -16.08 -8.45 15.63
CA VAL A 24 -16.06 -9.63 14.76
C VAL A 24 -17.00 -10.67 15.32
N GLU A 25 -17.97 -11.09 14.52
CA GLU A 25 -18.95 -12.10 14.91
C GLU A 25 -18.80 -13.35 14.02
N ARG A 26 -18.93 -14.52 14.63
CA ARG A 26 -18.90 -15.81 13.92
C ARG A 26 -20.32 -16.24 13.54
N LYS A 27 -21.03 -15.41 12.79
CA LYS A 27 -22.37 -15.70 12.26
C LYS A 27 -22.51 -15.24 10.81
N LYS A 28 -23.47 -15.83 10.10
CA LYS A 28 -23.95 -15.33 8.81
C LYS A 28 -25.11 -14.39 9.10
N GLY A 29 -24.86 -13.09 9.11
CA GLY A 29 -25.89 -12.05 9.22
C GLY A 29 -26.32 -11.56 7.85
N GLU A 30 -27.56 -11.10 7.73
CA GLU A 30 -28.01 -10.35 6.56
C GLU A 30 -27.37 -8.96 6.57
N VAL A 31 -26.96 -8.46 5.40
CA VAL A 31 -26.20 -7.21 5.27
C VAL A 31 -26.95 -6.05 5.93
N LEU A 32 -28.24 -5.90 5.64
CA LEU A 32 -29.06 -4.82 6.19
C LEU A 32 -29.13 -4.89 7.72
N MET A 33 -29.37 -6.08 8.26
CA MET A 33 -29.46 -6.29 9.71
C MET A 33 -28.14 -5.97 10.42
N GLU A 34 -27.00 -6.36 9.84
CA GLU A 34 -25.68 -6.11 10.42
C GLU A 34 -25.32 -4.62 10.39
N GLU A 35 -25.70 -3.89 9.35
CA GLU A 35 -25.53 -2.42 9.26
C GLU A 35 -26.42 -1.68 10.28
N THR A 36 -27.69 -2.08 10.41
CA THR A 36 -28.60 -1.50 11.41
C THR A 36 -28.11 -1.77 12.84
N LEU A 37 -27.68 -3.01 13.14
CA LEU A 37 -27.06 -3.35 14.43
C LEU A 37 -25.77 -2.57 14.69
N THR A 38 -25.03 -2.21 13.63
CA THR A 38 -23.85 -1.36 13.76
C THR A 38 -24.23 0.04 14.22
N ILE A 39 -25.32 0.62 13.71
CA ILE A 39 -25.83 1.92 14.19
C ILE A 39 -26.25 1.85 15.66
N ARG A 40 -26.95 0.78 16.06
CA ARG A 40 -27.29 0.58 17.49
C ARG A 40 -26.04 0.53 18.37
N LEU A 41 -25.02 -0.20 17.92
CA LEU A 41 -23.74 -0.28 18.63
C LEU A 41 -23.01 1.06 18.68
N VAL A 42 -23.10 1.88 17.64
CA VAL A 42 -22.59 3.26 17.64
C VAL A 42 -23.28 4.06 18.74
N LEU A 43 -24.61 4.06 18.80
CA LEU A 43 -25.36 4.80 19.82
C LEU A 43 -24.96 4.38 21.25
N GLN A 44 -24.89 3.07 21.50
CA GLN A 44 -24.43 2.56 22.80
C GLN A 44 -23.01 3.00 23.15
N MET A 45 -22.08 2.95 22.19
CA MET A 45 -20.71 3.41 22.37
C MET A 45 -20.64 4.91 22.69
N VAL A 46 -21.52 5.71 22.07
CA VAL A 46 -21.61 7.15 22.32
C VAL A 46 -22.19 7.42 23.70
N CYS A 47 -23.23 6.69 24.13
CA CYS A 47 -23.78 6.75 25.49
C CYS A 47 -22.71 6.44 26.54
N GLU A 48 -21.94 5.36 26.35
CA GLU A 48 -20.81 4.99 27.23
C GLU A 48 -19.73 6.09 27.30
N ALA A 49 -19.55 6.86 26.22
CA ALA A 49 -18.60 7.96 26.17
C ALA A 49 -19.14 9.29 26.71
N GLY A 50 -20.44 9.37 27.02
CA GLY A 50 -21.09 10.59 27.52
C GLY A 50 -21.22 11.71 26.48
N TRP A 51 -21.15 11.39 25.18
CA TRP A 51 -21.29 12.41 24.14
C TRP A 51 -22.77 12.66 23.85
N ARG A 52 -23.21 13.92 23.89
CA ARG A 52 -24.63 14.28 23.68
C ARG A 52 -24.95 14.88 22.31
N LYS A 53 -23.91 15.18 21.51
CA LYS A 53 -24.03 15.73 20.15
C LYS A 53 -23.22 14.88 19.17
N ILE A 54 -23.90 14.22 18.23
CA ILE A 54 -23.28 13.31 17.28
C ILE A 54 -23.86 13.43 15.87
N ALA A 55 -23.03 13.10 14.90
CA ALA A 55 -23.44 12.85 13.53
C ALA A 55 -22.94 11.46 13.11
N ILE A 56 -23.86 10.56 12.78
CA ILE A 56 -23.58 9.20 12.32
C ILE A 56 -23.58 9.21 10.79
N LEU A 57 -22.51 8.68 10.21
CA LEU A 57 -22.32 8.56 8.77
C LEU A 57 -22.30 7.06 8.42
N SER A 58 -23.23 6.61 7.59
CA SER A 58 -23.29 5.22 7.10
C SER A 58 -23.30 5.20 5.58
N ASP A 59 -22.64 4.22 4.98
CA ASP A 59 -22.67 3.99 3.53
C ASP A 59 -23.85 3.12 3.07
N CYS A 60 -24.58 2.53 4.01
CA CYS A 60 -25.79 1.75 3.73
C CYS A 60 -27.01 2.67 3.59
N ARG A 61 -27.33 3.04 2.34
CA ARG A 61 -28.50 3.88 2.03
C ARG A 61 -29.80 3.29 2.55
N MET A 62 -29.96 1.97 2.41
CA MET A 62 -31.16 1.26 2.86
C MET A 62 -31.38 1.44 4.36
N THR A 63 -30.34 1.26 5.18
CA THR A 63 -30.43 1.44 6.64
C THR A 63 -30.81 2.88 6.99
N THR A 64 -30.20 3.88 6.35
CA THR A 64 -30.53 5.29 6.62
C THR A 64 -31.93 5.68 6.15
N ASP A 65 -32.42 5.07 5.07
CA ASP A 65 -33.77 5.32 4.55
C ASP A 65 -34.82 4.67 5.45
N TYR A 66 -34.59 3.46 5.98
CA TYR A 66 -35.48 2.79 6.93
C TYR A 66 -35.56 3.50 8.29
N ILE A 67 -34.44 4.02 8.80
CA ILE A 67 -34.46 4.82 10.04
C ILE A 67 -35.25 6.13 9.84
N LYS A 68 -35.32 6.65 8.62
CA LYS A 68 -36.07 7.86 8.30
C LYS A 68 -37.52 7.59 7.87
N GLY A 69 -37.86 6.34 7.57
CA GLY A 69 -39.13 5.97 6.94
C GLY A 69 -39.73 4.72 7.58
N ASN A 70 -40.89 4.89 8.21
CA ASN A 70 -41.57 3.86 9.02
C ASN A 70 -42.25 2.72 8.22
N ASN A 71 -41.67 2.25 7.12
CA ASN A 71 -42.31 1.24 6.28
C ASN A 71 -41.50 -0.05 6.18
N VAL A 72 -41.50 -0.80 7.29
CA VAL A 72 -40.77 -2.07 7.41
C VAL A 72 -41.77 -3.21 7.58
N GLN A 73 -41.69 -4.21 6.70
CA GLN A 73 -42.53 -5.42 6.73
C GLN A 73 -41.92 -6.55 7.59
N ASP A 74 -40.65 -6.43 7.98
CA ASP A 74 -39.90 -7.43 8.75
C ASP A 74 -39.92 -7.10 10.25
N GLY A 75 -40.53 -7.98 11.05
CA GLY A 75 -40.69 -7.78 12.49
C GLY A 75 -39.37 -7.71 13.27
N ILE A 76 -38.30 -8.40 12.85
CA ILE A 76 -37.02 -8.34 13.56
C ILE A 76 -36.35 -6.99 13.30
N LEU A 77 -36.37 -6.53 12.05
CA LEU A 77 -35.81 -5.22 11.69
C LEU A 77 -36.59 -4.08 12.36
N ALA A 78 -37.92 -4.18 12.43
CA ALA A 78 -38.77 -3.21 13.13
C ALA A 78 -38.36 -3.03 14.60
N THR A 79 -38.17 -4.13 15.34
CA THR A 79 -37.74 -4.03 16.75
C THR A 79 -36.38 -3.35 16.92
N ILE A 80 -35.43 -3.55 16.00
CA ILE A 80 -34.12 -2.91 16.08
C ILE A 80 -34.24 -1.41 15.77
N LEU A 81 -35.15 -1.02 14.88
CA LEU A 81 -35.38 0.37 14.53
C LEU A 81 -36.06 1.13 15.67
N GLU A 82 -37.06 0.53 16.32
CA GLU A 82 -37.68 1.09 17.54
C GLU A 82 -36.63 1.30 18.65
N ASP A 83 -35.76 0.30 18.89
CA ASP A 83 -34.66 0.37 19.85
C ASP A 83 -33.66 1.50 19.51
N ILE A 84 -33.45 1.77 18.22
CA ILE A 84 -32.61 2.89 17.74
C ILE A 84 -33.30 4.23 17.95
N GLU A 85 -34.59 4.33 17.66
CA GLU A 85 -35.38 5.55 17.87
C GLU A 85 -35.39 5.95 19.35
N ASP A 86 -35.60 4.98 20.25
CA ASP A 86 -35.55 5.21 21.70
C ASP A 86 -34.16 5.69 22.15
N LEU A 87 -33.08 5.06 21.66
CA LEU A 87 -31.72 5.49 21.97
C LEU A 87 -31.40 6.89 21.44
N ILE A 88 -32.00 7.32 20.32
CA ILE A 88 -31.76 8.65 19.75
C ILE A 88 -32.31 9.76 20.68
N LEU A 89 -33.38 9.48 21.43
CA LEU A 89 -34.02 10.46 22.33
C LEU A 89 -33.11 10.92 23.48
N ASP A 90 -32.09 10.13 23.83
CA ASP A 90 -31.13 10.47 24.90
C ASP A 90 -30.12 11.57 24.50
N PHE A 91 -30.04 11.92 23.21
CA PHE A 91 -29.06 12.86 22.66
C PHE A 91 -29.66 14.25 22.43
N ASP A 92 -28.90 15.30 22.78
CA ASP A 92 -29.28 16.70 22.51
C ASP A 92 -29.29 16.99 21.00
N TYR A 93 -28.43 16.30 20.23
CA TYR A 93 -28.38 16.37 18.78
C TYR A 93 -27.85 15.05 18.21
N CYS A 94 -28.65 14.38 17.39
CA CYS A 94 -28.24 13.18 16.66
C CYS A 94 -28.75 13.26 15.22
N THR A 95 -27.84 13.15 14.26
CA THR A 95 -28.21 13.06 12.85
C THR A 95 -27.59 11.83 12.21
N ILE A 96 -28.41 11.06 11.51
CA ILE A 96 -27.97 9.90 10.73
C ILE A 96 -28.08 10.24 9.25
N SER A 97 -26.95 10.19 8.55
CA SER A 97 -26.88 10.54 7.13
C SER A 97 -26.18 9.47 6.32
N TRP A 98 -26.68 9.26 5.11
CA TRP A 98 -26.03 8.42 4.13
C TRP A 98 -24.81 9.16 3.56
N VAL A 99 -23.68 8.49 3.54
CA VAL A 99 -22.46 8.96 2.90
C VAL A 99 -21.96 7.86 1.97
N PRO A 100 -21.86 8.10 0.66
CA PRO A 100 -21.32 7.09 -0.25
C PRO A 100 -19.92 6.69 0.21
N ARG A 101 -19.57 5.41 0.04
CA ARG A 101 -18.15 4.99 0.10
C ARG A 101 -17.40 5.77 -0.98
N MET A 102 -16.75 6.85 -0.56
CA MET A 102 -15.91 7.65 -1.45
C MET A 102 -14.64 6.86 -1.72
N CYS A 103 -14.64 6.11 -2.83
CA CYS A 103 -13.42 5.67 -3.48
C CYS A 103 -13.30 6.46 -4.79
N ASP A 104 -13.16 7.79 -4.66
CA ASP A 104 -12.87 8.64 -5.81
C ASP A 104 -11.39 8.47 -6.13
N VAL A 105 -11.11 7.78 -7.24
CA VAL A 105 -9.76 7.63 -7.78
C VAL A 105 -9.68 8.56 -8.98
N ASN A 106 -8.87 9.61 -8.84
CA ASN A 106 -8.65 10.59 -9.89
C ASN A 106 -7.14 10.87 -10.00
N HIS A 107 -6.74 11.79 -10.89
CA HIS A 107 -5.32 12.09 -11.12
C HIS A 107 -4.62 12.71 -9.90
N GLU A 108 -5.37 13.25 -8.93
CA GLU A 108 -4.87 13.95 -7.75
C GLU A 108 -5.12 13.18 -6.43
N LYS A 109 -6.01 12.18 -6.45
CA LYS A 109 -6.48 11.47 -5.26
C LYS A 109 -6.49 9.97 -5.50
N ASN A 110 -5.85 9.25 -4.58
CA ASN A 110 -5.79 7.79 -4.51
C ASN A 110 -5.10 7.14 -5.71
N PHE A 111 -4.78 5.85 -5.57
CA PHE A 111 -4.21 5.04 -6.65
C PHE A 111 -4.99 3.75 -6.80
N LEU A 112 -5.27 3.33 -8.04
CA LEU A 112 -5.82 2.01 -8.33
C LEU A 112 -4.67 1.02 -8.53
N ILE A 113 -4.44 0.15 -7.54
CA ILE A 113 -3.45 -0.92 -7.66
C ILE A 113 -4.10 -2.15 -8.29
N VAL A 114 -3.72 -2.43 -9.54
CA VAL A 114 -4.17 -3.62 -10.26
C VAL A 114 -3.20 -4.77 -9.99
N HIS A 115 -3.70 -5.89 -9.47
CA HIS A 115 -2.93 -7.06 -9.04
C HIS A 115 -1.89 -6.81 -7.94
N PRO A 116 -2.31 -6.58 -6.68
CA PRO A 116 -1.41 -6.27 -5.56
C PRO A 116 -0.43 -7.40 -5.19
N ASN A 117 -0.63 -8.61 -5.70
CA ASN A 117 0.24 -9.76 -5.46
C ASN A 117 1.42 -9.84 -6.44
N ILE A 118 1.50 -8.94 -7.43
CA ILE A 118 2.56 -8.93 -8.43
C ILE A 118 3.47 -7.73 -8.16
N LEU A 119 4.72 -8.01 -7.78
CA LEU A 119 5.74 -6.98 -7.62
C LEU A 119 6.46 -6.75 -8.95
N VAL A 120 6.54 -5.48 -9.36
CA VAL A 120 7.24 -5.07 -10.57
C VAL A 120 8.37 -4.12 -10.18
N SER A 121 9.59 -4.39 -10.66
CA SER A 121 10.76 -3.51 -10.41
C SER A 121 10.54 -2.12 -11.00
N GLY A 122 10.98 -1.07 -10.29
CA GLY A 122 10.95 0.31 -10.79
C GLY A 122 11.69 0.50 -12.12
N THR A 123 12.79 -0.23 -12.34
CA THR A 123 13.52 -0.21 -13.63
C THR A 123 12.67 -0.73 -14.79
N ARG A 124 11.78 -1.69 -14.53
CA ARG A 124 10.86 -2.22 -15.54
C ARG A 124 9.75 -1.22 -15.86
N VAL A 125 9.20 -0.57 -14.83
CA VAL A 125 8.22 0.51 -15.01
C VAL A 125 8.84 1.66 -15.81
N ALA A 126 10.10 2.03 -15.52
CA ALA A 126 10.80 3.06 -16.27
C ALA A 126 11.00 2.68 -17.75
N ALA A 127 11.39 1.44 -18.04
CA ALA A 127 11.58 0.97 -19.41
C ALA A 127 10.27 0.94 -20.22
N SER A 128 9.13 0.70 -19.57
CA SER A 128 7.83 0.57 -20.25
C SER A 128 7.30 1.89 -20.81
N PHE A 129 7.73 3.04 -20.28
CA PHE A 129 7.38 4.35 -20.83
C PHE A 129 7.80 4.50 -22.31
N SER A 130 8.90 3.86 -22.69
CA SER A 130 9.37 3.86 -24.08
C SER A 130 8.66 2.80 -24.94
N CYS A 131 8.48 1.58 -24.41
CA CYS A 131 7.79 0.49 -25.10
C CYS A 131 7.41 -0.64 -24.12
N SER A 132 6.13 -0.72 -23.75
CA SER A 132 5.62 -1.79 -22.86
C SER A 132 5.89 -3.19 -23.40
N ARG A 133 5.80 -3.40 -24.72
CA ARG A 133 6.07 -4.71 -25.34
C ARG A 133 7.52 -5.14 -25.15
N ARG A 134 8.47 -4.22 -25.32
CA ARG A 134 9.90 -4.50 -25.13
C ARG A 134 10.19 -4.92 -23.70
N THR A 135 9.66 -4.20 -22.71
CA THR A 135 9.83 -4.55 -21.28
C THR A 135 9.35 -5.95 -20.95
N ILE A 136 8.20 -6.38 -21.51
CA ILE A 136 7.67 -7.73 -21.30
C ILE A 136 8.54 -8.79 -22.02
N LEU A 137 9.00 -8.49 -23.24
CA LEU A 137 9.89 -9.40 -23.98
C LEU A 137 11.26 -9.55 -23.29
N ASP A 138 11.84 -8.45 -22.80
CA ASP A 138 13.12 -8.46 -22.07
C ASP A 138 13.04 -9.34 -20.80
N GLU A 139 11.89 -9.30 -20.10
CA GLU A 139 11.64 -10.17 -18.95
C GLU A 139 11.55 -11.65 -19.33
N ARG A 140 10.84 -11.97 -20.41
CA ARG A 140 10.55 -13.35 -20.81
C ARG A 140 11.71 -14.03 -21.53
N LEU A 141 12.48 -13.26 -22.31
CA LEU A 141 13.53 -13.79 -23.17
C LEU A 141 14.93 -13.71 -22.53
N LYS A 142 15.12 -12.94 -21.46
CA LYS A 142 16.42 -12.71 -20.78
C LYS A 142 17.56 -12.40 -21.77
N SER A 143 17.25 -11.76 -22.90
CA SER A 143 18.12 -11.68 -24.07
C SER A 143 19.34 -10.78 -23.90
N ASN A 144 19.37 -9.93 -22.86
CA ASN A 144 20.44 -8.95 -22.61
C ASN A 144 21.35 -9.29 -21.42
N ALA A 145 21.36 -10.54 -20.95
CA ALA A 145 22.17 -10.95 -19.79
C ALA A 145 23.70 -10.79 -20.00
N TYR A 146 24.16 -10.64 -21.24
CA TYR A 146 25.59 -10.61 -21.61
C TYR A 146 25.97 -9.32 -22.35
N ALA A 147 25.50 -8.16 -21.88
CA ALA A 147 25.95 -6.87 -22.37
C ALA A 147 27.15 -6.36 -21.55
N THR A 148 28.25 -5.99 -22.21
CA THR A 148 29.47 -5.48 -21.56
C THR A 148 29.16 -4.30 -20.63
N ALA A 149 28.32 -3.35 -21.07
CA ALA A 149 27.93 -2.19 -20.26
C ALA A 149 27.15 -2.58 -18.97
N ALA A 150 26.37 -3.67 -19.00
CA ALA A 150 25.67 -4.16 -17.81
C ALA A 150 26.64 -4.82 -16.82
N LEU A 151 27.66 -5.52 -17.34
CA LEU A 151 28.75 -6.06 -16.53
C LEU A 151 29.55 -4.94 -15.87
N ASP A 152 29.96 -3.92 -16.63
CA ASP A 152 30.70 -2.76 -16.10
C ASP A 152 29.91 -2.05 -14.99
N GLY A 153 28.61 -1.82 -15.20
CA GLY A 153 27.72 -1.25 -14.18
C GLY A 153 27.60 -2.13 -12.93
N THR A 154 27.60 -3.46 -13.08
CA THR A 154 27.52 -4.41 -11.96
C THR A 154 28.81 -4.41 -11.14
N LEU A 155 29.97 -4.47 -11.81
CA LEU A 155 31.28 -4.44 -11.15
C LEU A 155 31.45 -3.11 -10.39
N LEU A 156 31.11 -2.00 -11.04
CA LEU A 156 31.21 -0.68 -10.43
C LEU A 156 30.32 -0.55 -9.19
N TYR A 157 29.05 -0.98 -9.30
CA TYR A 157 28.12 -0.95 -8.18
C TYR A 157 28.63 -1.77 -6.98
N GLN A 158 29.15 -2.97 -7.22
CA GLN A 158 29.69 -3.84 -6.16
C GLN A 158 30.90 -3.22 -5.46
N ILE A 159 31.82 -2.63 -6.22
CA ILE A 159 33.03 -2.02 -5.67
C ILE A 159 32.68 -0.76 -4.86
N PHE A 160 31.80 0.09 -5.39
CA PHE A 160 31.37 1.29 -4.68
C PHE A 160 30.59 0.96 -3.41
N GLN A 161 29.69 -0.02 -3.47
CA GLN A 161 28.94 -0.47 -2.31
C GLN A 161 29.87 -1.01 -1.21
N ALA A 162 30.92 -1.75 -1.56
CA ALA A 162 31.91 -2.24 -0.59
C ALA A 162 32.73 -1.09 0.03
N GLY A 163 33.08 -0.07 -0.75
CA GLY A 163 33.72 1.13 -0.23
C GLY A 163 32.86 1.89 0.79
N LEU A 164 31.57 2.03 0.50
CA LEU A 164 30.61 2.65 1.43
C LEU A 164 30.43 1.83 2.72
N ILE A 165 30.31 0.50 2.61
CA ILE A 165 30.13 -0.37 3.79
C ILE A 165 31.37 -0.38 4.68
N SER A 166 32.56 -0.31 4.09
CA SER A 166 33.83 -0.28 4.81
C SER A 166 34.24 1.13 5.27
N GLU A 167 33.43 2.15 4.98
CA GLU A 167 33.72 3.57 5.22
C GLU A 167 35.07 4.02 4.63
N SER A 168 35.54 3.32 3.59
CA SER A 168 36.84 3.56 2.98
C SER A 168 36.75 3.58 1.46
N LEU A 169 36.97 4.76 0.89
CA LEU A 169 37.02 5.00 -0.56
C LEU A 169 38.45 5.25 -1.05
N SER A 170 39.45 4.77 -0.28
CA SER A 170 40.85 4.90 -0.66
C SER A 170 41.16 4.11 -1.93
N ARG A 171 42.06 4.64 -2.76
CA ARG A 171 42.46 4.01 -4.00
C ARG A 171 43.02 2.60 -3.76
N GLU A 172 43.82 2.43 -2.72
CA GLU A 172 44.41 1.13 -2.40
C GLU A 172 43.34 0.09 -2.06
N PHE A 173 42.32 0.47 -1.27
CA PHE A 173 41.21 -0.41 -0.93
C PHE A 173 40.39 -0.80 -2.16
N LEU A 174 40.05 0.17 -3.01
CA LEU A 174 39.23 -0.07 -4.19
C LEU A 174 39.97 -0.93 -5.23
N GLU A 175 41.27 -0.72 -5.46
CA GLU A 175 42.09 -1.56 -6.34
C GLU A 175 42.21 -3.00 -5.82
N GLN A 176 42.39 -3.18 -4.51
CA GLN A 176 42.39 -4.51 -3.89
C GLN A 176 41.03 -5.21 -4.05
N TYR A 177 39.93 -4.48 -3.80
CA TYR A 177 38.58 -5.04 -3.90
C TYR A 177 38.16 -5.33 -5.35
N THR A 178 38.69 -4.58 -6.32
CA THR A 178 38.49 -4.83 -7.76
C THR A 178 38.90 -6.24 -8.13
N THR A 179 40.05 -6.70 -7.64
CA THR A 179 40.56 -8.05 -7.94
C THR A 179 39.60 -9.12 -7.43
N ILE A 180 39.05 -8.92 -6.23
CA ILE A 180 38.08 -9.83 -5.61
C ILE A 180 36.77 -9.86 -6.42
N VAL A 181 36.26 -8.69 -6.81
CA VAL A 181 35.02 -8.56 -7.59
C VAL A 181 35.19 -9.12 -9.00
N PHE A 182 36.36 -8.94 -9.61
CA PHE A 182 36.68 -9.50 -10.91
C PHE A 182 36.69 -11.03 -10.87
N GLN A 183 37.37 -11.62 -9.87
CA GLN A 183 37.38 -13.07 -9.65
C GLN A 183 35.98 -13.65 -9.44
N LYS A 184 35.12 -12.94 -8.70
CA LYS A 184 33.73 -13.35 -8.45
C LYS A 184 32.84 -13.37 -9.69
N ASN A 185 33.14 -12.57 -10.72
CA ASN A 185 32.30 -12.40 -11.91
C ASN A 185 32.97 -12.94 -13.20
N LEU A 186 33.98 -13.80 -13.09
CA LEU A 186 34.73 -14.34 -14.23
C LEU A 186 33.84 -15.03 -15.27
N ASP A 187 32.85 -15.80 -14.83
CA ASP A 187 31.96 -16.55 -15.74
C ASP A 187 31.18 -15.62 -16.68
N THR A 188 30.66 -14.52 -16.14
CA THR A 188 29.96 -13.49 -16.93
C THR A 188 30.93 -12.74 -17.84
N PHE A 189 32.17 -12.54 -17.39
CA PHE A 189 33.22 -11.91 -18.19
C PHE A 189 33.59 -12.74 -19.43
N TYR A 190 33.75 -14.06 -19.28
CA TYR A 190 33.99 -14.98 -20.39
C TYR A 190 32.81 -15.01 -21.35
N ALA A 191 31.58 -15.03 -20.84
CA ALA A 191 30.38 -15.01 -21.66
C ALA A 191 30.22 -13.72 -22.49
N CYS A 192 30.84 -12.60 -22.06
CA CYS A 192 30.84 -11.33 -22.79
C CYS A 192 31.98 -11.19 -23.83
N GLY A 193 32.77 -12.24 -24.07
CA GLY A 193 33.78 -12.24 -25.13
C GLY A 193 35.17 -11.70 -24.74
N GLY A 194 35.51 -11.69 -23.45
CA GLY A 194 36.92 -11.71 -23.01
C GLY A 194 37.81 -10.52 -23.38
N ARG A 195 37.30 -9.29 -23.40
CA ARG A 195 38.12 -8.07 -23.60
C ARG A 195 38.62 -7.49 -22.28
N ASN A 196 39.60 -8.16 -21.67
CA ASN A 196 40.18 -7.86 -20.34
C ASN A 196 40.70 -6.42 -20.12
N PHE A 197 41.15 -5.72 -21.17
CA PHE A 197 41.87 -4.46 -21.00
C PHE A 197 41.00 -3.21 -20.89
N TYR A 198 39.84 -3.16 -21.54
CA TYR A 198 39.02 -1.95 -21.59
C TYR A 198 38.23 -1.72 -20.30
N CYS A 199 37.68 -2.80 -19.73
CA CYS A 199 36.93 -2.76 -18.47
C CYS A 199 37.78 -2.24 -17.28
N TYR A 200 39.05 -2.63 -17.21
CA TYR A 200 39.95 -2.18 -16.16
C TYR A 200 40.30 -0.69 -16.29
N ILE A 201 40.48 -0.18 -17.52
CA ILE A 201 40.76 1.22 -17.80
C ILE A 201 39.54 2.11 -17.45
N ASP A 202 38.33 1.65 -17.79
CA ASP A 202 37.10 2.40 -17.50
C ASP A 202 36.82 2.46 -15.98
N ILE A 203 37.06 1.36 -15.26
CA ILE A 203 36.95 1.31 -13.80
C ILE A 203 38.02 2.20 -13.13
N CYS A 204 39.27 2.18 -13.61
CA CYS A 204 40.34 3.03 -13.10
C CYS A 204 40.10 4.54 -13.34
N ASN A 205 39.54 4.91 -14.50
CA ASN A 205 39.13 6.29 -14.76
C ASN A 205 38.00 6.73 -13.82
N PHE A 206 37.10 5.81 -13.44
CA PHE A 206 36.03 6.09 -12.49
C PHE A 206 36.55 6.31 -11.06
N TYR A 207 37.62 5.61 -10.63
CA TYR A 207 38.25 5.86 -9.32
C TYR A 207 38.78 7.28 -9.17
N CYS A 208 39.32 7.86 -10.24
CA CYS A 208 39.73 9.27 -10.24
C CYS A 208 38.54 10.22 -10.05
N TYR A 209 37.33 9.83 -10.46
CA TYR A 209 36.13 10.66 -10.27
C TYR A 209 35.53 10.53 -8.86
N ILE A 210 35.56 9.34 -8.26
CA ILE A 210 35.04 9.11 -6.89
C ILE A 210 35.95 9.75 -5.84
N ALA A 211 37.27 9.65 -5.99
CA ALA A 211 38.22 10.18 -5.00
C ALA A 211 38.25 11.72 -4.89
N PHE A 212 37.57 12.43 -5.80
CA PHE A 212 37.44 13.89 -5.82
C PHE A 212 36.09 14.41 -5.31
N LEU A 213 35.18 13.53 -4.87
CA LEU A 213 33.94 13.86 -4.15
C LEU A 213 34.11 13.67 -2.65
#